data_AF-R5J1F1-F1
#
_entry.id   AF-R5J1F1-F1
#
_cell.length_a   1.000
_cell.length_b   1.000
_cell.length_c   1.000
_cell.angle_alpha   90.00
_cell.angle_beta   90.00
_cell.angle_gamma   90.00
#
_symmetry.space_group_name_H-M   'P 1'
#
loop_
_entity.id
_entity.type
_entity.pdbx_description
1 polymer ?
#
loop_
_entity_poly.entity_id
_entity_poly.type
_entity_poly.pdbx_seq_one_letter_code
_entity_poly.pdbx_strand_id
1 'polypeptide(L)'
;MAAELMADDPLWSNKEKKDFRKWVKRIYQHAANTIRVHQNNWADWGRFGSLLAASFLNEKKEVAENVRLIKSDLFHKIATDGSMPEETRRGGNGIWYTYFSLAPMTGACWLVYNLTGENLFALEQDGTSIKKALDYMAYYNKHPKEWKWDKNPNTGKNEVWPENLLEAMANLYNDNYYVEYVKGKRPIIYRNHHFCWTFPTLMPTSFENYQ
;
A
#
# COMPACT_ATOMS: atom_id res chain seq x y z
N MET A 1 10.07 -8.76 1.73
CA MET A 1 9.09 -9.86 1.72
C MET A 1 9.66 -11.16 1.16
N ALA A 2 9.76 -11.40 -0.15
CA ALA A 2 10.21 -12.72 -0.66
C ALA A 2 11.58 -13.16 -0.12
N ALA A 3 12.56 -12.25 -0.11
CA ALA A 3 13.88 -12.53 0.45
C ALA A 3 13.89 -12.75 1.97
N GLU A 4 12.92 -12.20 2.71
CA GLU A 4 12.80 -12.45 4.17
C GLU A 4 12.29 -13.86 4.43
N LEU A 5 11.34 -14.34 3.63
CA LEU A 5 10.83 -15.73 3.71
C LEU A 5 11.92 -16.76 3.38
N MET A 6 12.86 -16.41 2.51
CA MET A 6 13.95 -17.28 2.09
C MET A 6 15.25 -17.06 2.88
N ALA A 7 15.28 -16.11 3.82
CA ALA A 7 16.52 -15.67 4.46
C ALA A 7 17.21 -16.80 5.25
N ASP A 8 16.44 -17.74 5.77
CA ASP A 8 16.92 -18.90 6.54
C ASP A 8 16.96 -20.19 5.72
N ASP A 9 16.56 -20.13 4.45
CA ASP A 9 16.55 -21.30 3.57
C ASP A 9 18.00 -21.77 3.28
N PRO A 10 18.29 -23.09 3.35
CA PRO A 10 19.62 -23.64 3.05
C PRO A 10 20.02 -23.50 1.57
N LEU A 11 19.09 -23.21 0.66
CA LEU A 11 19.38 -22.91 -0.75
C LEU A 11 20.21 -21.64 -0.92
N TRP A 12 20.22 -20.74 0.07
CA TRP A 12 21.06 -19.55 0.07
C TRP A 12 22.33 -19.79 0.89
N SER A 13 23.48 -19.80 0.23
CA SER A 13 24.77 -19.80 0.92
C SER A 13 24.98 -18.50 1.71
N ASN A 14 25.82 -18.55 2.74
CA ASN A 14 26.19 -17.35 3.52
C ASN A 14 26.77 -16.23 2.64
N LYS A 15 27.48 -16.59 1.55
CA LYS A 15 28.02 -15.63 0.60
C LYS A 15 26.91 -14.94 -0.20
N GLU A 16 25.96 -15.70 -0.73
CA GLU A 16 24.82 -15.14 -1.48
C GLU A 16 23.96 -14.24 -0.59
N LYS A 17 23.69 -14.65 0.66
CA LYS A 17 23.00 -13.82 1.66
C LYS A 17 23.72 -12.47 1.84
N LYS A 18 25.04 -12.51 2.01
CA LYS A 18 25.85 -11.29 2.20
C LYS A 18 25.86 -10.40 0.96
N ASP A 19 25.97 -10.97 -0.22
CA ASP A 19 26.01 -10.20 -1.48
C ASP A 19 24.63 -9.62 -1.81
N PHE A 20 23.55 -10.36 -1.57
CA PHE A 20 22.20 -9.84 -1.70
C PHE A 20 21.93 -8.70 -0.71
N ARG A 21 22.32 -8.83 0.57
CA ARG A 21 22.21 -7.74 1.56
C ARG A 21 22.94 -6.46 1.09
N LYS A 22 24.13 -6.59 0.50
CA LYS A 22 24.84 -5.43 -0.07
C LYS A 22 24.07 -4.80 -1.23
N TRP A 23 23.50 -5.62 -2.11
CA TRP A 23 22.70 -5.13 -3.24
C TRP A 23 21.43 -4.42 -2.74
N VAL A 24 20.71 -4.99 -1.79
CA VAL A 24 19.53 -4.35 -1.18
C VAL A 24 19.89 -2.99 -0.61
N LYS A 25 20.99 -2.90 0.14
CA LYS A 25 21.43 -1.62 0.74
C LYS A 25 21.85 -0.59 -0.31
N ARG A 26 22.71 -0.99 -1.25
CA ARG A 26 23.39 -0.05 -2.16
C ARG A 26 22.58 0.34 -3.38
N ILE A 27 21.70 -0.55 -3.84
CA ILE A 27 20.96 -0.38 -5.09
C ILE A 27 19.48 -0.16 -4.80
N TYR A 28 18.81 -1.14 -4.21
CA TYR A 28 17.36 -1.11 -4.05
C TYR A 28 16.90 -0.01 -3.07
N GLN A 29 17.44 0.00 -1.85
CA GLN A 29 17.09 1.03 -0.86
C GLN A 29 17.48 2.43 -1.33
N HIS A 30 18.64 2.56 -1.99
CA HIS A 30 19.06 3.84 -2.56
C HIS A 30 18.03 4.35 -3.57
N ALA A 31 17.62 3.52 -4.53
CA ALA A 31 16.61 3.87 -5.53
C ALA A 31 15.22 4.18 -4.91
N ALA A 32 14.81 3.43 -3.88
CA ALA A 32 13.56 3.73 -3.18
C ALA A 32 13.64 5.07 -2.44
N ASN A 33 14.79 5.38 -1.84
CA ASN A 33 15.03 6.61 -1.09
C ASN A 33 15.11 7.86 -1.97
N THR A 34 15.46 7.75 -3.26
CA THR A 34 15.45 8.92 -4.15
C THR A 34 14.04 9.39 -4.47
N ILE A 35 13.05 8.49 -4.49
CA ILE A 35 11.68 8.81 -4.89
C ILE A 35 10.71 9.02 -3.71
N ARG A 36 11.08 8.61 -2.49
CA ARG A 36 10.21 8.64 -1.29
C ARG A 36 9.78 10.03 -0.80
N VAL A 37 10.38 11.09 -1.35
CA VAL A 37 10.13 12.51 -1.00
C VAL A 37 9.28 13.24 -2.04
N HIS A 38 8.85 12.56 -3.10
CA HIS A 38 7.90 13.11 -4.08
C HIS A 38 6.51 13.36 -3.45
N GLN A 39 5.63 14.04 -4.18
CA GLN A 39 4.29 14.43 -3.68
C GLN A 39 3.16 13.48 -4.11
N ASN A 40 3.41 12.55 -5.04
CA ASN A 40 2.40 11.66 -5.61
C ASN A 40 2.71 10.19 -5.27
N ASN A 41 2.06 9.25 -5.97
CA ASN A 41 2.27 7.80 -5.86
C ASN A 41 3.74 7.35 -5.88
N TRP A 42 4.66 8.09 -6.51
CA TRP A 42 6.10 7.77 -6.46
C TRP A 42 6.65 7.76 -5.04
N ALA A 43 6.21 8.69 -4.18
CA ALA A 43 6.63 8.69 -2.79
C ALA A 43 6.08 7.50 -2.02
N ASP A 44 4.85 7.06 -2.31
CA ASP A 44 4.26 5.93 -1.61
C ASP A 44 5.02 4.64 -1.94
N TRP A 45 5.34 4.43 -3.23
CA TRP A 45 6.20 3.33 -3.67
C TRP A 45 7.62 3.42 -3.11
N GLY A 46 8.20 4.63 -3.06
CA GLY A 46 9.50 4.87 -2.46
C GLY A 46 9.55 4.52 -0.98
N ARG A 47 8.56 4.95 -0.20
CA ARG A 47 8.47 4.68 1.24
C ARG A 47 8.23 3.20 1.51
N PHE A 48 7.35 2.57 0.74
CA PHE A 48 7.12 1.12 0.84
C PHE A 48 8.40 0.33 0.52
N GLY A 49 9.09 0.63 -0.58
CA GLY A 49 10.35 -0.02 -0.93
C GLY A 49 11.47 0.24 0.09
N SER A 50 11.54 1.45 0.62
CA SER A 50 12.50 1.82 1.68
C SER A 50 12.26 1.03 2.96
N LEU A 51 10.99 0.87 3.38
CA LEU A 51 10.60 0.06 4.53
C LEU A 51 10.87 -1.43 4.32
N LEU A 52 10.60 -1.97 3.13
CA LEU A 52 10.94 -3.36 2.78
C LEU A 52 12.43 -3.63 2.90
N ALA A 53 13.26 -2.71 2.41
CA ALA A 53 14.70 -2.79 2.54
C ALA A 53 15.15 -2.67 4.01
N ALA A 54 14.58 -1.70 4.74
CA ALA A 54 14.89 -1.46 6.14
C ALA A 54 14.54 -2.66 7.04
N SER A 55 13.39 -3.30 6.79
CA SER A 55 12.97 -4.54 7.44
C SER A 55 14.01 -5.64 7.23
N PHE A 56 14.30 -5.97 5.97
CA PHE A 56 15.26 -7.02 5.61
C PHE A 56 16.68 -6.75 6.17
N LEU A 57 17.10 -5.49 6.20
CA LEU A 57 18.41 -5.08 6.68
C LEU A 57 18.47 -4.86 8.21
N ASN A 58 17.33 -4.87 8.90
CA ASN A 58 17.16 -4.53 10.32
C ASN A 58 17.54 -3.07 10.69
N GLU A 59 17.18 -2.11 9.84
CA GLU A 59 17.58 -0.70 9.97
C GLU A 59 16.51 0.17 10.66
N LYS A 60 16.50 0.14 12.00
CA LYS A 60 15.51 0.89 12.81
C LYS A 60 15.46 2.39 12.53
N LYS A 61 16.60 3.03 12.24
CA LYS A 61 16.65 4.47 11.90
C LYS A 61 15.92 4.77 10.59
N GLU A 62 16.03 3.87 9.61
CA GLU A 62 15.37 4.02 8.32
C GLU A 62 13.85 3.81 8.44
N VAL A 63 13.43 2.88 9.32
CA VAL A 63 12.01 2.71 9.67
C VAL A 63 11.47 4.01 10.28
N ALA A 64 12.16 4.58 11.28
CA ALA A 64 11.73 5.82 11.92
C ALA A 64 11.62 7.01 10.95
N GLU A 65 12.54 7.13 9.98
CA GLU A 65 12.47 8.17 8.97
C GLU A 65 11.26 8.00 8.03
N ASN A 66 10.96 6.77 7.61
CA ASN A 66 9.76 6.53 6.80
C ASN A 66 8.47 6.81 7.59
N VAL A 67 8.41 6.47 8.88
CA VAL A 67 7.27 6.84 9.75
C VAL A 67 7.09 8.35 9.80
N ARG A 68 8.19 9.10 10.01
CA ARG A 68 8.17 10.57 10.02
C ARG A 68 7.65 11.13 8.70
N LEU A 69 8.16 10.62 7.57
CA LEU A 69 7.75 11.05 6.22
C LEU A 69 6.26 10.77 5.96
N ILE A 70 5.77 9.57 6.29
CA ILE A 70 4.36 9.21 6.13
C ILE A 70 3.48 10.17 6.92
N LYS A 71 3.76 10.37 8.21
CA LYS A 71 2.98 11.28 9.07
C LYS A 71 3.00 12.73 8.58
N SER A 72 4.15 13.21 8.08
CA SER A 72 4.27 14.59 7.60
C SER A 72 3.53 14.86 6.29
N ASP A 73 3.18 13.81 5.54
CA ASP A 73 2.65 13.94 4.17
C ASP A 73 1.20 13.47 4.04
N LEU A 74 0.76 12.56 4.91
CA LEU A 74 -0.55 11.91 4.83
C LEU A 74 -1.71 12.91 4.66
N PHE A 75 -1.75 13.94 5.51
CA PHE A 75 -2.83 14.94 5.53
C PHE A 75 -2.67 16.04 4.48
N HIS A 76 -1.54 16.09 3.76
CA HIS A 76 -1.38 16.94 2.58
C HIS A 76 -1.79 16.22 1.29
N LYS A 77 -1.68 14.89 1.26
CA LYS A 77 -2.02 14.05 0.11
C LYS A 77 -3.51 13.80 -0.06
N ILE A 78 -4.24 13.73 1.05
CA ILE A 78 -5.65 13.37 1.07
C ILE A 78 -6.44 14.64 1.40
N ALA A 79 -7.40 15.00 0.55
CA ALA A 79 -8.32 16.09 0.81
C ALA A 79 -9.42 15.66 1.78
N THR A 80 -10.14 16.61 2.35
CA THR A 80 -11.22 16.35 3.33
C THR A 80 -12.37 15.50 2.77
N ASP A 81 -12.58 15.50 1.44
CA ASP A 81 -13.56 14.62 0.78
C ASP A 81 -13.05 13.18 0.56
N GLY A 82 -11.77 12.92 0.84
CA GLY A 82 -11.08 11.64 0.59
C GLY A 82 -10.39 11.57 -0.76
N SER A 83 -10.58 12.55 -1.65
CA SER A 83 -9.85 12.57 -2.91
C SER A 83 -8.34 12.75 -2.68
N MET A 84 -7.52 12.18 -3.57
CA MET A 84 -6.08 12.39 -3.59
C MET A 84 -5.75 13.31 -4.78
N PRO A 85 -5.61 14.64 -4.60
CA PRO A 85 -5.60 15.59 -5.73
C PRO A 85 -4.52 15.32 -6.78
N GLU A 86 -3.34 14.90 -6.35
CA GLU A 86 -2.23 14.55 -7.24
C GLU A 86 -2.54 13.34 -8.14
N GLU A 87 -3.50 12.51 -7.74
CA GLU A 87 -3.95 11.33 -8.47
C GLU A 87 -5.25 11.60 -9.24
N THR A 88 -6.22 12.31 -8.66
CA THR A 88 -7.52 12.58 -9.33
C THR A 88 -7.38 13.51 -10.53
N ARG A 89 -6.41 14.43 -10.54
CA ARG A 89 -6.07 15.27 -11.72
C ARG A 89 -5.63 14.47 -12.95
N ARG A 90 -5.43 13.14 -12.82
CA ARG A 90 -5.14 12.22 -13.94
C ARG A 90 -6.39 11.84 -14.74
N GLY A 91 -7.53 12.48 -14.48
CA GLY A 91 -8.76 12.38 -15.29
C GLY A 91 -9.30 10.96 -15.30
N GLY A 92 -9.42 10.36 -16.49
CA GLY A 92 -9.89 8.99 -16.65
C GLY A 92 -9.07 7.96 -15.86
N ASN A 93 -7.79 8.19 -15.62
CA ASN A 93 -6.96 7.29 -14.81
C ASN A 93 -6.93 7.62 -13.32
N GLY A 94 -7.71 8.59 -12.84
CA GLY A 94 -7.58 9.06 -11.46
C GLY A 94 -7.97 8.01 -10.41
N ILE A 95 -8.97 7.16 -10.66
CA ILE A 95 -9.32 6.05 -9.76
C ILE A 95 -8.15 5.05 -9.67
N TRP A 96 -7.59 4.68 -10.83
CA TRP A 96 -6.42 3.81 -10.89
C TRP A 96 -5.23 4.39 -10.14
N TYR A 97 -4.89 5.66 -10.34
CA TYR A 97 -3.76 6.28 -9.64
C TYR A 97 -4.00 6.46 -8.14
N THR A 98 -5.27 6.63 -7.72
CA THR A 98 -5.66 6.61 -6.31
C THR A 98 -5.38 5.24 -5.71
N TYR A 99 -5.81 4.15 -6.36
CA TYR A 99 -5.44 2.79 -5.97
C TYR A 99 -3.91 2.60 -5.96
N PHE A 100 -3.23 3.05 -7.01
CA PHE A 100 -1.80 2.86 -7.20
C PHE A 100 -0.94 3.59 -6.15
N SER A 101 -1.49 4.64 -5.53
CA SER A 101 -0.93 5.32 -4.36
C SER A 101 -1.31 4.62 -3.05
N LEU A 102 -2.59 4.24 -2.88
CA LEU A 102 -3.09 3.61 -1.66
C LEU A 102 -2.51 2.21 -1.41
N ALA A 103 -2.26 1.42 -2.45
CA ALA A 103 -1.70 0.08 -2.32
C ALA A 103 -0.33 0.07 -1.60
N PRO A 104 0.71 0.80 -2.04
CA PRO A 104 1.97 0.89 -1.31
C PRO A 104 1.85 1.69 0.00
N MET A 105 0.96 2.69 0.09
CA MET A 105 0.76 3.45 1.34
C MET A 105 0.23 2.57 2.48
N THR A 106 -0.80 1.75 2.20
CA THR A 106 -1.34 0.79 3.17
C THR A 106 -0.33 -0.32 3.47
N GLY A 107 0.43 -0.78 2.47
CA GLY A 107 1.55 -1.70 2.68
C GLY A 107 2.62 -1.16 3.62
N ALA A 108 2.98 0.11 3.46
CA ALA A 108 3.91 0.80 4.34
C ALA A 108 3.37 0.90 5.78
N CYS A 109 2.09 1.24 5.95
CA CYS A 109 1.44 1.25 7.27
C CYS A 109 1.46 -0.13 7.93
N TRP A 110 1.20 -1.18 7.16
CA TRP A 110 1.27 -2.55 7.65
C TRP A 110 2.68 -2.96 8.09
N LEU A 111 3.72 -2.61 7.32
CA LEU A 111 5.10 -2.82 7.72
C LEU A 111 5.45 -2.04 8.99
N VAL A 112 5.06 -0.77 9.08
CA VAL A 112 5.31 0.04 10.28
C VAL A 112 4.67 -0.60 11.51
N TYR A 113 3.42 -1.04 11.41
CA TYR A 113 2.74 -1.72 12.52
C TYR A 113 3.52 -2.96 12.97
N ASN A 114 3.93 -3.83 12.04
CA ASN A 114 4.68 -5.05 12.38
C ASN A 114 6.09 -4.78 12.92
N LEU A 115 6.74 -3.70 12.48
CA LEU A 115 8.10 -3.35 12.88
C LEU A 115 8.16 -2.56 14.19
N THR A 116 7.09 -1.86 14.56
CA THR A 116 7.11 -0.86 15.65
C THR A 116 5.94 -0.94 16.62
N GLY A 117 4.85 -1.63 16.26
CA GLY A 117 3.57 -1.60 16.96
C GLY A 117 2.73 -0.34 16.70
N GLU A 118 3.25 0.64 15.96
CA GLU A 118 2.52 1.87 15.68
C GLU A 118 1.45 1.67 14.60
N ASN A 119 0.19 1.94 14.94
CA ASN A 119 -0.94 1.83 14.03
C ASN A 119 -1.16 3.14 13.25
N LEU A 120 -0.54 3.26 12.08
CA LEU A 120 -0.73 4.43 11.20
C LEU A 120 -2.08 4.43 10.46
N PHE A 121 -2.80 3.29 10.40
CA PHE A 121 -4.14 3.25 9.78
C PHE A 121 -5.17 4.04 10.60
N ALA A 122 -4.94 4.22 11.90
CA ALA A 122 -5.80 4.97 12.80
C ALA A 122 -5.55 6.50 12.78
N LEU A 123 -4.57 6.98 12.00
CA LEU A 123 -4.30 8.42 11.92
C LEU A 123 -5.44 9.16 11.23
N GLU A 124 -5.87 10.25 11.86
CA GLU A 124 -6.92 11.14 11.39
C GLU A 124 -6.59 12.59 11.74
N GLN A 125 -6.89 13.52 10.84
CA GLN A 125 -6.84 14.96 11.09
C GLN A 125 -8.00 15.64 10.34
N ASP A 126 -8.88 16.31 11.07
CA ASP A 126 -10.03 17.05 10.52
C ASP A 126 -10.90 16.19 9.59
N GLY A 127 -11.12 14.91 9.94
CA GLY A 127 -11.86 13.93 9.13
C GLY A 127 -11.09 13.33 7.94
N THR A 128 -9.84 13.74 7.74
CA THR A 128 -8.94 13.22 6.69
C THR A 128 -8.20 12.00 7.22
N SER A 129 -8.26 10.88 6.49
CA SER A 129 -7.58 9.63 6.87
C SER A 129 -7.36 8.72 5.65
N ILE A 130 -6.52 7.69 5.81
CA ILE A 130 -6.34 6.63 4.80
C ILE A 130 -7.69 5.95 4.50
N LYS A 131 -8.50 5.70 5.55
CA LYS A 131 -9.84 5.12 5.41
C LYS A 131 -10.73 5.97 4.50
N LYS A 132 -10.71 7.29 4.68
CA LYS A 132 -11.48 8.23 3.86
C LYS A 132 -11.10 8.12 2.37
N ALA A 133 -9.81 7.99 2.07
CA ALA A 133 -9.34 7.81 0.69
C ALA A 133 -9.70 6.45 0.10
N LEU A 134 -9.64 5.37 0.90
CA LEU A 134 -10.12 4.05 0.49
C LEU A 134 -11.63 4.07 0.19
N ASP A 135 -12.43 4.74 1.01
CA ASP A 135 -13.88 4.91 0.79
C ASP A 135 -14.16 5.70 -0.48
N TYR A 136 -13.43 6.78 -0.71
CA TYR A 136 -13.51 7.57 -1.93
C TYR A 136 -13.22 6.71 -3.17
N MET A 137 -12.13 5.95 -3.17
CA MET A 137 -11.77 5.05 -4.26
C MET A 137 -12.84 3.97 -4.49
N ALA A 138 -13.29 3.31 -3.42
CA ALA A 138 -14.28 2.23 -3.50
C ALA A 138 -15.64 2.73 -4.01
N TYR A 139 -16.06 3.94 -3.59
CA TYR A 139 -17.27 4.58 -4.09
C TYR A 139 -17.18 4.80 -5.60
N TYR A 140 -16.16 5.51 -6.08
CA TYR A 140 -16.08 5.84 -7.50
C TYR A 140 -15.76 4.64 -8.40
N ASN A 141 -15.09 3.60 -7.91
CA ASN A 141 -14.93 2.36 -8.67
C ASN A 141 -16.29 1.67 -8.91
N LYS A 142 -17.19 1.68 -7.92
CA LYS A 142 -18.56 1.14 -8.03
C LYS A 142 -19.53 2.08 -8.76
N HIS A 143 -19.28 3.39 -8.68
CA HIS A 143 -20.09 4.47 -9.26
C HIS A 143 -19.31 5.29 -10.32
N PRO A 144 -18.75 4.66 -11.38
CA PRO A 144 -17.85 5.35 -12.30
C PRO A 144 -18.52 6.48 -13.09
N LYS A 145 -19.84 6.41 -13.29
CA LYS A 145 -20.60 7.46 -13.98
C LYS A 145 -20.67 8.77 -13.19
N GLU A 146 -20.40 8.72 -11.88
CA GLU A 146 -20.39 9.88 -10.99
C GLU A 146 -19.00 10.52 -10.88
N TRP A 147 -17.98 9.93 -11.53
CA TRP A 147 -16.63 10.46 -11.55
C TRP A 147 -16.59 11.85 -12.18
N LYS A 148 -16.39 12.89 -11.35
CA LYS A 148 -16.44 14.29 -11.80
C LYS A 148 -15.26 14.73 -12.67
N TRP A 149 -14.18 13.94 -12.70
CA TRP A 149 -12.92 14.34 -13.34
C TRP A 149 -12.80 13.88 -14.79
N ASP A 150 -13.60 12.89 -15.22
CA ASP A 150 -13.62 12.37 -16.59
C ASP A 150 -14.90 11.56 -16.84
N LYS A 151 -15.41 11.54 -18.07
CA LYS A 151 -16.63 10.81 -18.43
C LYS A 151 -16.39 9.30 -18.59
N ASN A 152 -15.15 8.86 -18.78
CA ASN A 152 -14.77 7.48 -19.03
C ASN A 152 -13.63 7.02 -18.08
N PRO A 153 -13.88 6.93 -16.77
CA PRO A 153 -12.85 6.50 -15.84
C PRO A 153 -12.45 5.03 -16.03
N ASN A 154 -11.17 4.77 -15.83
CA ASN A 154 -10.59 3.45 -15.71
C ASN A 154 -10.98 2.84 -14.35
N THR A 155 -11.83 1.83 -14.41
CA THR A 155 -12.32 1.08 -13.25
C THR A 155 -11.62 -0.26 -13.04
N GLY A 156 -10.63 -0.59 -13.88
CA GLY A 156 -9.99 -1.90 -13.81
C GLY A 156 -10.85 -3.01 -14.39
N LYS A 157 -11.59 -2.72 -15.46
CA LYS A 157 -12.40 -3.72 -16.15
C LYS A 157 -11.52 -4.94 -16.52
N ASN A 158 -11.91 -6.13 -16.04
CA ASN A 158 -11.20 -7.41 -16.16
C ASN A 158 -9.94 -7.55 -15.29
N GLU A 159 -9.73 -6.66 -14.33
CA GLU A 159 -8.70 -6.77 -13.31
C GLU A 159 -9.35 -6.92 -11.92
N VAL A 160 -8.54 -7.22 -10.91
CA VAL A 160 -9.00 -7.37 -9.51
C VAL A 160 -8.25 -6.43 -8.54
N TRP A 161 -7.68 -5.35 -9.07
CA TRP A 161 -6.94 -4.40 -8.27
C TRP A 161 -7.80 -3.58 -7.28
N PRO A 162 -9.06 -3.19 -7.54
CA PRO A 162 -9.80 -2.54 -6.47
C PRO A 162 -10.12 -3.56 -5.36
N GLU A 163 -10.43 -4.81 -5.74
CA GLU A 163 -10.78 -5.85 -4.79
C GLU A 163 -9.59 -6.35 -3.96
N ASN A 164 -8.37 -6.42 -4.51
CA ASN A 164 -7.24 -6.93 -3.73
C ASN A 164 -6.86 -6.00 -2.57
N LEU A 165 -6.90 -4.69 -2.78
CA LEU A 165 -6.66 -3.71 -1.73
C LEU A 165 -7.80 -3.71 -0.72
N LEU A 166 -9.05 -3.70 -1.19
CA LEU A 166 -10.21 -3.70 -0.28
C LEU A 166 -10.32 -5.00 0.53
N GLU A 167 -9.93 -6.14 -0.04
CA GLU A 167 -9.83 -7.42 0.69
C GLU A 167 -8.82 -7.34 1.83
N ALA A 168 -7.63 -6.78 1.57
CA ALA A 168 -6.62 -6.58 2.62
C ALA A 168 -7.14 -5.64 3.72
N MET A 169 -7.80 -4.55 3.33
CA MET A 169 -8.26 -3.52 4.26
C MET A 169 -9.53 -3.91 5.04
N ALA A 170 -10.34 -4.85 4.53
CA ALA A 170 -11.61 -5.25 5.13
C ALA A 170 -11.47 -5.66 6.60
N ASN A 171 -10.49 -6.52 6.90
CA ASN A 171 -10.24 -7.02 8.25
C ASN A 171 -9.58 -5.96 9.15
N LEU A 172 -8.66 -5.15 8.61
CA LEU A 172 -7.99 -4.10 9.38
C LEU A 172 -8.96 -3.02 9.88
N TYR A 173 -9.95 -2.66 9.07
CA TYR A 173 -10.97 -1.68 9.45
C TYR A 173 -12.26 -2.30 9.99
N ASN A 174 -12.38 -3.63 10.00
CA ASN A 174 -13.62 -4.36 10.29
C ASN A 174 -14.83 -3.79 9.51
N ASP A 175 -14.63 -3.53 8.22
CA ASP A 175 -15.58 -2.81 7.39
C ASP A 175 -16.44 -3.76 6.54
N ASN A 176 -17.71 -3.90 6.93
CA ASN A 176 -18.69 -4.74 6.22
C ASN A 176 -18.93 -4.30 4.77
N TYR A 177 -18.79 -3.01 4.45
CA TYR A 177 -18.89 -2.55 3.07
C TYR A 177 -17.76 -3.13 2.22
N TYR A 178 -16.52 -3.17 2.72
CA TYR A 178 -15.40 -3.81 2.02
C TYR A 178 -15.60 -5.32 1.90
N VAL A 179 -16.06 -5.98 2.97
CA VAL A 179 -16.37 -7.42 2.94
C VAL A 179 -17.39 -7.75 1.85
N GLU A 180 -18.50 -7.01 1.77
CA GLU A 180 -19.51 -7.24 0.74
C GLU A 180 -19.04 -6.82 -0.66
N TYR A 181 -18.18 -5.81 -0.78
CA TYR A 181 -17.58 -5.40 -2.06
C TYR A 181 -16.83 -6.55 -2.74
N VAL A 182 -16.04 -7.29 -1.97
CA VAL A 182 -15.09 -8.30 -2.49
C VAL A 182 -15.63 -9.73 -2.46
N LYS A 183 -16.72 -9.98 -1.73
CA LYS A 183 -17.30 -11.32 -1.49
C LYS A 183 -17.45 -12.19 -2.73
N GLY A 184 -17.95 -11.62 -3.84
CA GLY A 184 -18.16 -12.34 -5.10
C GLY A 184 -16.90 -12.61 -5.93
N LYS A 185 -15.73 -12.16 -5.48
CA LYS A 185 -14.44 -12.26 -6.18
C LYS A 185 -13.42 -13.15 -5.46
N ARG A 186 -13.73 -13.61 -4.25
CA ARG A 186 -12.85 -14.49 -3.47
C ARG A 186 -12.75 -15.89 -4.13
N PRO A 187 -11.58 -16.55 -4.07
CA PRO A 187 -10.32 -16.03 -3.53
C PRO A 187 -9.67 -15.00 -4.48
N ILE A 188 -9.20 -13.90 -3.91
CA ILE A 188 -8.55 -12.83 -4.69
C ILE A 188 -7.05 -13.12 -4.76
N ILE A 189 -6.58 -13.34 -5.99
CA ILE A 189 -5.18 -13.51 -6.33
C ILE A 189 -4.89 -12.62 -7.54
N TYR A 190 -4.08 -11.60 -7.36
CA TYR A 190 -3.71 -10.70 -8.44
C TYR A 190 -2.44 -11.20 -9.14
N ARG A 191 -2.58 -11.79 -10.33
CA ARG A 191 -1.49 -12.47 -11.04
C ARG A 191 -0.68 -11.59 -11.99
N ASN A 192 -1.18 -10.40 -12.31
CA ASN A 192 -0.66 -9.58 -13.41
C ASN A 192 0.51 -8.68 -12.99
N HIS A 193 0.41 -8.03 -11.81
CA HIS A 193 1.50 -7.23 -11.26
C HIS A 193 1.76 -7.54 -9.80
N HIS A 194 3.01 -7.30 -9.40
CA HIS A 194 3.51 -7.46 -8.05
C HIS A 194 3.17 -6.24 -7.18
N PHE A 195 1.89 -5.88 -7.11
CA PHE A 195 1.43 -4.86 -6.16
C PHE A 195 1.51 -5.38 -4.72
N CYS A 196 1.43 -4.49 -3.73
CA CYS A 196 1.55 -4.84 -2.32
C CYS A 196 0.63 -6.00 -1.90
N TRP A 197 -0.64 -5.94 -2.31
CA TRP A 197 -1.68 -6.89 -1.91
C TRP A 197 -1.94 -7.94 -2.99
N THR A 198 -1.01 -8.88 -3.16
CA THR A 198 -1.09 -9.88 -4.25
C THR A 198 -2.03 -11.06 -3.90
N PHE A 199 -2.04 -11.50 -2.64
CA PHE A 199 -2.77 -12.68 -2.16
C PHE A 199 -3.58 -12.40 -0.87
N PRO A 200 -4.36 -11.31 -0.82
CA PRO A 200 -4.99 -10.83 0.41
C PRO A 200 -6.01 -11.81 1.02
N THR A 201 -6.66 -12.66 0.21
CA THR A 201 -7.56 -13.70 0.76
C THR A 201 -6.77 -14.84 1.43
N LEU A 202 -5.56 -15.14 0.95
CA LEU A 202 -4.74 -16.25 1.46
C LEU A 202 -3.83 -15.81 2.60
N MET A 203 -3.43 -14.54 2.63
CA MET A 203 -2.66 -13.93 3.72
C MET A 203 -3.41 -12.69 4.21
N PRO A 204 -4.51 -12.87 4.96
CA PRO A 204 -5.30 -11.75 5.45
C PRO A 204 -4.47 -10.88 6.38
N THR A 205 -4.72 -9.57 6.41
CA THR A 205 -4.12 -8.67 7.41
C THR A 205 -5.08 -8.46 8.56
N SER A 206 -4.59 -8.53 9.80
CA SER A 206 -5.40 -8.31 11.00
C SER A 206 -4.56 -7.65 12.09
N PHE A 207 -5.15 -6.75 12.87
CA PHE A 207 -4.53 -6.27 14.11
C PHE A 207 -4.65 -7.29 15.25
N GLU A 208 -5.63 -8.18 15.15
CA GLU A 208 -5.80 -9.32 16.05
C GLU A 208 -4.83 -10.43 15.65
N ASN A 209 -4.46 -11.28 16.61
CA ASN A 209 -3.59 -12.42 16.33
C ASN A 209 -4.18 -13.27 15.20
N TYR A 210 -3.31 -13.68 14.28
CA TYR A 210 -3.60 -14.73 13.31
C TYR A 210 -4.02 -15.99 14.06
N GLN A 211 -5.31 -16.36 13.95
CA GLN A 211 -5.81 -17.63 14.48
C GLN A 211 -5.31 -18.80 13.62
#